data_AF-A0A7X5UM16-F1
#
_entry.id   AF-A0A7X5UM16-F1
#
_cell.length_a   1.000
_cell.length_b   1.000
_cell.length_c   1.000
_cell.angle_alpha   90.00
_cell.angle_beta   90.00
_cell.angle_gamma   90.00
#
_symmetry.space_group_name_H-M   'P 1'
#
loop_
_entity.id
_entity.type
_entity.pdbx_description
1 polymer ?
#
loop_
_entity_poly.entity_id
_entity_poly.type
_entity_poly.pdbx_seq_one_letter_code
_entity_poly.pdbx_strand_id
1 'polypeptide(L)'
;MSNHPLLTVAAKLAAHHQQQWIVEEISLDTEAGDHFLTAAKRSIDSIGLQRLRLIEGINAWAARRVPSRPGTSLHTETLGSIFDRLAIAWVRSNRMIDIATPDDRKLAQLALQQLAGLADAYDDLVRDVVGGRRRLPNWREVQSHAHSL
;
A
#
# COMPACT_ATOMS: atom_id res chain seq x y z
N MET A 1 9.26 -7.29 -20.92
CA MET A 1 8.54 -7.08 -19.64
C MET A 1 7.98 -5.67 -19.65
N SER A 2 6.66 -5.48 -19.59
CA SER A 2 6.04 -4.17 -19.71
C SER A 2 6.57 -3.20 -18.66
N ASN A 3 7.21 -2.12 -19.09
CA ASN A 3 7.68 -1.01 -18.26
C ASN A 3 6.49 -0.10 -17.87
N HIS A 4 5.43 -0.69 -17.30
CA HIS A 4 4.23 0.04 -16.95
C HIS A 4 4.49 0.81 -15.64
N PRO A 5 4.43 2.16 -15.62
CA PRO A 5 4.83 2.96 -14.46
C PRO A 5 4.13 2.58 -13.15
N LEU A 6 2.86 2.17 -13.21
CA LEU A 6 2.14 1.72 -12.02
C LEU A 6 2.63 0.37 -11.48
N LEU A 7 3.07 -0.55 -12.36
CA LEU A 7 3.64 -1.83 -11.91
C LEU A 7 4.99 -1.59 -11.22
N THR A 8 5.79 -0.66 -11.73
CA THR A 8 7.05 -0.25 -11.09
C THR A 8 6.80 0.36 -9.72
N VAL A 9 5.77 1.20 -9.56
CA VAL A 9 5.44 1.77 -8.24
C VAL A 9 4.89 0.71 -7.29
N ALA A 10 4.00 -0.17 -7.77
CA ALA A 10 3.49 -1.29 -6.97
C ALA A 10 4.62 -2.19 -6.46
N ALA A 11 5.59 -2.52 -7.32
CA ALA A 11 6.76 -3.29 -6.94
C ALA A 11 7.61 -2.59 -5.86
N LYS A 12 7.79 -1.26 -5.95
CA LYS A 12 8.49 -0.48 -4.92
C LYS A 12 7.74 -0.45 -3.59
N LEU A 13 6.41 -0.30 -3.62
CA LEU A 13 5.59 -0.39 -2.41
C LEU A 13 5.73 -1.77 -1.75
N ALA A 14 5.66 -2.84 -2.54
CA ALA A 14 5.86 -4.20 -2.04
C ALA A 14 7.25 -4.39 -1.43
N ALA A 15 8.32 -3.89 -2.09
CA ALA A 15 9.67 -3.94 -1.55
C ALA A 15 9.80 -3.19 -0.21
N HIS A 16 9.19 -2.01 -0.08
CA HIS A 16 9.18 -1.26 1.19
C HIS A 16 8.45 -2.03 2.31
N HIS A 17 7.30 -2.64 2.01
CA HIS A 17 6.58 -3.47 2.99
C HIS A 17 7.37 -4.73 3.40
N GLN A 18 8.10 -5.35 2.46
CA GLN A 18 9.01 -6.45 2.78
C GLN A 18 10.16 -6.03 3.69
N GLN A 19 10.78 -4.88 3.39
CA GLN A 19 11.87 -4.32 4.20
C GLN A 19 11.40 -3.95 5.60
N GLN A 20 10.24 -3.28 5.71
CA GLN A 20 9.67 -2.92 7.00
C GLN A 20 9.39 -4.14 7.87
N TRP A 21 8.78 -5.18 7.31
CA TRP A 21 8.51 -6.43 8.04
C TRP A 21 9.79 -7.06 8.60
N ILE A 22 10.85 -7.17 7.79
CA ILE A 22 12.14 -7.72 8.22
C ILE A 22 12.69 -6.92 9.41
N VAL A 23 12.64 -5.59 9.33
CA VAL A 23 13.14 -4.72 10.41
C VAL A 23 12.28 -4.84 11.67
N GLU A 24 10.95 -4.97 11.54
CA GLU A 24 10.04 -5.18 12.66
C GLU A 24 10.28 -6.53 13.35
N GLU A 25 10.46 -7.62 12.59
CA GLU A 25 10.75 -8.96 13.12
C GLU A 25 12.04 -8.96 13.95
N ILE A 26 13.08 -8.32 13.43
CA ILE A 26 14.37 -8.17 14.12
C ILE A 26 14.23 -7.23 15.35
N SER A 27 13.37 -6.22 15.29
CA SER A 27 13.15 -5.30 16.44
C SER A 27 12.38 -5.93 17.60
N LEU A 28 11.66 -7.03 17.35
CA LEU A 28 10.96 -7.82 18.37
C LEU A 28 11.92 -8.78 19.12
N ASP A 29 13.16 -8.93 18.63
CA ASP A 29 14.20 -9.66 19.35
C ASP A 29 14.64 -8.85 20.58
N THR A 30 14.25 -9.33 21.77
CA THR A 30 14.44 -8.63 23.04
C THR A 30 15.92 -8.63 23.48
N GLU A 31 16.77 -9.44 22.83
CA GLU A 31 18.22 -9.43 23.08
C GLU A 31 18.96 -8.34 22.29
N ALA A 32 18.27 -7.62 21.38
CA ALA A 32 18.87 -6.52 20.63
C ALA A 32 19.09 -5.28 21.52
N GLY A 33 20.34 -4.83 21.65
CA GLY A 33 20.69 -3.65 22.46
C GLY A 33 20.10 -2.33 21.92
N ASP A 34 19.92 -1.33 22.79
CA ASP A 34 19.26 -0.04 22.51
C ASP A 34 19.68 0.68 21.21
N HIS A 35 20.97 0.60 20.86
CA HIS A 35 21.49 1.19 19.63
C HIS A 35 20.88 0.55 18.38
N PHE A 36 20.65 -0.76 18.43
CA PHE A 36 20.04 -1.54 17.37
C PHE A 36 18.56 -1.15 17.17
N LEU A 37 17.80 -1.09 18.27
CA LEU A 37 16.40 -0.65 18.24
C LEU A 37 16.26 0.78 17.67
N THR A 38 17.19 1.67 18.04
CA THR A 38 17.24 3.03 17.50
C THR A 38 17.52 3.05 16.00
N ALA A 39 18.44 2.22 15.50
CA ALA A 39 18.75 2.11 14.08
C ALA A 39 17.60 1.50 13.28
N ALA A 40 16.92 0.49 13.84
CA ALA A 40 15.74 -0.13 13.26
C ALA A 40 14.59 0.87 13.14
N LYS A 41 14.32 1.66 14.20
CA LYS A 41 13.31 2.72 14.17
C LYS A 41 13.58 3.76 13.08
N ARG A 42 14.82 4.25 12.96
CA ARG A 42 15.21 5.18 11.88
C ARG A 42 15.01 4.57 10.49
N SER A 43 15.26 3.28 10.34
CA SER A 43 15.05 2.57 9.08
C SER A 43 13.57 2.47 8.73
N ILE A 44 12.71 2.11 9.69
CA ILE A 44 11.25 2.09 9.53
C ILE A 44 10.74 3.48 9.14
N ASP A 45 11.19 4.54 9.81
CA ASP A 45 10.76 5.90 9.51
C ASP A 45 11.18 6.34 8.09
N SER A 46 12.40 5.99 7.67
CA SER A 46 12.88 6.26 6.31
C SER A 46 12.06 5.52 5.24
N ILE A 47 11.76 4.24 5.46
CA ILE A 47 10.90 3.43 4.59
C ILE A 47 9.49 4.04 4.53
N GLY A 48 8.95 4.45 5.68
CA GLY A 48 7.65 5.11 5.79
C GLY A 48 7.56 6.39 4.95
N LEU A 49 8.60 7.24 5.00
CA LEU A 49 8.69 8.46 4.18
C LEU A 49 8.75 8.15 2.68
N GLN A 50 9.52 7.14 2.28
CA GLN A 50 9.61 6.74 0.87
C GLN A 50 8.27 6.18 0.36
N ARG A 51 7.61 5.34 1.15
CA ARG A 51 6.26 4.83 0.87
C ARG A 51 5.25 5.96 0.70
N LEU A 52 5.24 6.95 1.60
CA LEU A 52 4.33 8.09 1.50
C LEU A 52 4.53 8.87 0.19
N ARG A 53 5.78 9.14 -0.20
CA ARG A 53 6.09 9.81 -1.47
C ARG A 53 5.59 9.04 -2.70
N LEU A 54 5.65 7.71 -2.67
CA LEU A 54 5.11 6.87 -3.77
C LEU A 54 3.58 6.97 -3.83
N ILE A 55 2.90 6.91 -2.67
CA ILE A 55 1.44 7.06 -2.56
C ILE A 55 1.01 8.42 -3.11
N GLU A 56 1.68 9.50 -2.68
CA GLU A 56 1.42 10.85 -3.17
C GLU A 56 1.68 10.97 -4.68
N GLY A 57 2.73 10.33 -5.19
CA GLY A 57 3.04 10.26 -6.62
C GLY A 57 1.93 9.58 -7.44
N ILE A 58 1.37 8.47 -6.94
CA ILE A 58 0.22 7.80 -7.56
C ILE A 58 -1.00 8.71 -7.54
N ASN A 59 -1.30 9.34 -6.40
CA ASN A 59 -2.43 10.25 -6.26
C ASN A 59 -2.30 11.44 -7.22
N ALA A 60 -1.08 11.96 -7.38
CA ALA A 60 -0.76 13.01 -8.34
C ALA A 60 -1.04 12.60 -9.78
N TRP A 61 -0.62 11.39 -10.13
CA TRP A 61 -0.85 10.83 -11.45
C TRP A 61 -2.34 10.62 -11.69
N ALA A 62 -3.06 10.06 -10.71
CA ALA A 62 -4.50 9.81 -10.80
C ALA A 62 -5.27 11.10 -11.03
N ALA A 63 -4.99 12.15 -10.25
CA ALA A 63 -5.63 13.46 -10.40
C ALA A 63 -5.46 14.07 -11.80
N ARG A 64 -4.38 13.73 -12.53
CA ARG A 64 -4.12 14.21 -13.90
C ARG A 64 -4.67 13.31 -15.00
N ARG A 65 -4.82 12.01 -14.74
CA ARG A 65 -5.09 11.00 -15.77
C ARG A 65 -6.45 10.33 -15.66
N VAL A 66 -7.06 10.36 -14.47
CA VAL A 66 -8.37 9.74 -14.21
C VAL A 66 -9.45 10.80 -14.35
N PRO A 67 -10.43 10.63 -15.25
CA PRO A 67 -11.54 11.56 -15.37
C PRO A 67 -12.31 11.67 -14.05
N SER A 68 -12.57 12.91 -13.62
CA SER A 68 -13.45 13.19 -12.49
C SER A 68 -14.70 13.88 -13.01
N ARG A 69 -15.87 13.29 -12.74
CA ARG A 69 -17.16 13.84 -13.14
C ARG A 69 -17.85 14.45 -11.91
N PRO A 70 -18.06 15.77 -11.87
CA PRO A 70 -18.83 16.41 -10.80
C PRO A 70 -20.20 15.72 -10.63
N GLY A 71 -20.66 15.58 -9.39
CA GLY A 71 -21.94 14.92 -9.07
C GLY A 71 -21.91 13.39 -8.98
N THR A 72 -20.78 12.74 -9.29
CA THR A 72 -20.63 11.28 -9.11
C THR A 72 -20.21 10.93 -7.68
N SER A 73 -20.59 9.72 -7.25
CA SER A 73 -20.30 9.22 -5.90
C SER A 73 -18.79 9.20 -5.65
N LEU A 74 -18.38 9.77 -4.51
CA LEU A 74 -16.98 9.85 -4.11
C LEU A 74 -16.56 8.55 -3.43
N HIS A 75 -15.45 7.98 -3.88
CA HIS A 75 -14.83 6.88 -3.15
C HIS A 75 -14.17 7.37 -1.85
N THR A 76 -14.12 6.52 -0.84
CA THR A 76 -13.52 6.84 0.46
C THR A 76 -11.99 6.90 0.41
N GLU A 77 -11.38 6.33 -0.62
CA GLU A 77 -9.96 6.09 -0.67
C GLU A 77 -9.29 6.59 -1.94
N THR A 78 -8.05 7.03 -1.78
CA THR A 78 -7.21 7.48 -2.90
C THR A 78 -6.64 6.29 -3.67
N LEU A 79 -6.25 6.50 -4.93
CA LEU A 79 -5.62 5.42 -5.71
C LEU A 79 -4.34 4.89 -5.03
N GLY A 80 -3.53 5.79 -4.48
CA GLY A 80 -2.29 5.45 -3.78
C GLY A 80 -2.53 4.60 -2.53
N SER A 81 -3.57 4.89 -1.73
CA SER A 81 -3.90 4.08 -0.55
C SER A 81 -4.41 2.69 -0.91
N ILE A 82 -5.11 2.55 -2.04
CA ILE A 82 -5.53 1.25 -2.56
C ILE A 82 -4.32 0.42 -3.00
N PHE A 83 -3.42 1.00 -3.79
CA PHE A 83 -2.17 0.35 -4.21
C PHE A 83 -1.32 -0.07 -3.02
N ASP A 84 -1.27 0.76 -1.99
CA ASP A 84 -0.54 0.46 -0.77
C ASP A 84 -1.09 -0.76 -0.03
N ARG A 85 -2.41 -0.86 0.15
CA ARG A 85 -3.02 -2.04 0.80
C ARG A 85 -2.91 -3.30 -0.04
N LEU A 86 -2.98 -3.20 -1.37
CA LEU A 86 -2.68 -4.31 -2.27
C LEU A 86 -1.25 -4.80 -2.07
N ALA A 87 -0.28 -3.90 -1.97
CA ALA A 87 1.11 -4.25 -1.70
C ALA A 87 1.28 -4.93 -0.33
N ILE A 88 0.62 -4.41 0.73
CA ILE A 88 0.61 -5.04 2.06
C ILE A 88 0.05 -6.46 2.00
N ALA A 89 -1.12 -6.64 1.38
CA ALA A 89 -1.77 -7.94 1.29
C ALA A 89 -0.92 -8.93 0.48
N TRP A 90 -0.28 -8.47 -0.60
CA TRP A 90 0.62 -9.29 -1.40
C TRP A 90 1.84 -9.75 -0.58
N VAL A 91 2.52 -8.84 0.12
CA VAL A 91 3.66 -9.18 0.98
C VAL A 91 3.26 -10.18 2.07
N ARG A 92 2.12 -9.94 2.74
CA ARG A 92 1.60 -10.85 3.77
C ARG A 92 1.32 -12.24 3.21
N SER A 93 0.65 -12.32 2.05
CA SER A 93 0.30 -13.61 1.44
C SER A 93 1.54 -14.44 1.09
N ASN A 94 2.57 -13.84 0.48
CA ASN A 94 3.80 -14.55 0.13
C ASN A 94 4.55 -15.01 1.37
N ARG A 95 4.66 -14.16 2.40
CA ARG A 95 5.34 -14.53 3.64
C ARG A 95 4.64 -15.67 4.35
N MET A 96 3.31 -15.64 4.43
CA MET A 96 2.55 -16.74 5.05
C MET A 96 2.72 -18.05 4.28
N ILE A 97 2.89 -18.01 2.95
CA ILE A 97 3.21 -19.21 2.17
C ILE A 97 4.62 -19.72 2.53
N ASP A 98 5.59 -18.82 2.65
CA ASP A 98 7.00 -19.18 2.91
C ASP A 98 7.22 -19.77 4.31
N ILE A 99 6.47 -19.31 5.32
CA ILE A 99 6.68 -19.70 6.72
C ILE A 99 5.63 -20.67 7.28
N ALA A 100 4.56 -20.98 6.53
CA ALA A 100 3.45 -21.75 7.06
C ALA A 100 3.89 -23.18 7.45
N THR A 101 3.78 -23.47 8.75
CA THR A 101 3.70 -24.85 9.23
C THR A 101 2.34 -25.46 8.84
N PRO A 102 2.15 -26.79 8.96
CA PRO A 102 0.84 -27.40 8.75
C PRO A 102 -0.30 -26.74 9.55
N ASP A 103 -0.01 -26.20 10.73
CA ASP A 103 -0.97 -25.54 11.62
C ASP A 103 -1.30 -24.09 11.17
N ASP A 104 -0.40 -23.45 10.41
CA ASP A 104 -0.56 -22.06 9.92
C ASP A 104 -1.35 -21.96 8.60
N ARG A 105 -1.74 -23.09 8.02
CA ARG A 105 -2.42 -23.15 6.71
C ARG A 105 -3.67 -22.27 6.65
N LYS A 106 -4.39 -22.13 7.77
CA LYS A 106 -5.57 -21.27 7.87
C LYS A 106 -5.22 -19.78 7.71
N LEU A 107 -4.11 -19.34 8.31
CA LEU A 107 -3.66 -17.94 8.21
C LEU A 107 -3.17 -17.62 6.81
N ALA A 108 -2.42 -18.53 6.18
CA ALA A 108 -2.01 -18.39 4.78
C ALA A 108 -3.22 -18.30 3.83
N GLN A 109 -4.24 -19.13 4.06
CA GLN A 109 -5.48 -19.08 3.28
C GLN A 109 -6.23 -17.74 3.46
N LEU A 110 -6.31 -17.22 4.68
CA LEU A 110 -6.93 -15.92 4.95
C LEU A 110 -6.16 -14.77 4.30
N ALA A 111 -4.82 -14.81 4.30
CA ALA A 111 -3.99 -13.80 3.65
C ALA A 111 -4.19 -13.81 2.12
N LEU A 112 -4.29 -15.00 1.51
CA LEU A 112 -4.62 -15.14 0.09
C LEU A 112 -6.03 -14.66 -0.24
N GLN A 113 -7.02 -14.98 0.60
CA GLN A 113 -8.39 -14.49 0.46
C GLN A 113 -8.46 -12.97 0.55
N GLN A 114 -7.72 -12.36 1.47
CA GLN A 114 -7.63 -10.91 1.59
C GLN A 114 -7.02 -10.28 0.33
N LEU A 115 -5.94 -10.84 -0.21
CA LEU A 115 -5.33 -10.35 -1.44
C LEU A 115 -6.30 -10.45 -2.61
N ALA A 116 -6.96 -11.59 -2.80
CA ALA A 116 -7.93 -11.81 -3.86
C ALA A 116 -9.10 -10.81 -3.76
N GLY A 117 -9.69 -10.66 -2.57
CA GLY A 117 -10.79 -9.72 -2.36
C GLY A 117 -10.40 -8.25 -2.61
N LEU A 118 -9.18 -7.84 -2.27
CA LEU A 118 -8.68 -6.50 -2.59
C LEU A 118 -8.43 -6.32 -4.09
N ALA A 119 -7.96 -7.34 -4.80
CA ALA A 119 -7.76 -7.30 -6.24
C ALA A 119 -9.10 -7.22 -6.99
N ASP A 120 -10.09 -8.04 -6.61
CA ASP A 120 -11.44 -8.00 -7.18
C ASP A 120 -12.10 -6.64 -6.95
N ALA A 121 -12.01 -6.11 -5.72
CA ALA A 121 -12.54 -4.78 -5.39
C ALA A 121 -11.84 -3.65 -6.17
N TYR A 122 -10.54 -3.81 -6.48
CA TYR A 122 -9.81 -2.87 -7.32
C TYR A 122 -10.32 -2.90 -8.76
N ASP A 123 -10.54 -4.08 -9.34
CA ASP A 123 -11.08 -4.22 -10.69
C ASP A 123 -12.50 -3.65 -10.80
N ASP A 124 -13.33 -3.87 -9.78
CA ASP A 124 -14.66 -3.25 -9.66
C ASP A 124 -14.57 -1.72 -9.64
N LEU A 125 -13.66 -1.18 -8.82
CA LEU A 125 -13.43 0.26 -8.74
C LEU A 125 -12.95 0.83 -10.07
N VAL A 126 -12.06 0.15 -10.78
CA VAL A 126 -11.59 0.58 -12.12
C VAL A 126 -12.77 0.66 -13.08
N ARG A 127 -13.65 -0.36 -13.10
CA ARG A 127 -14.86 -0.36 -13.93
C ARG A 127 -15.81 0.78 -13.56
N ASP A 128 -15.99 1.07 -12.27
CA ASP A 128 -16.83 2.16 -11.79
C ASP A 128 -16.28 3.55 -12.14
N VAL A 129 -14.95 3.73 -12.03
CA VAL A 129 -14.27 4.98 -12.35
C VAL A 129 -14.29 5.24 -13.85
N VAL A 130 -13.96 4.24 -14.67
CA VAL A 130 -14.00 4.35 -16.14
C VAL A 130 -15.44 4.58 -16.63
N GLY A 131 -16.42 3.92 -16.01
CA GLY A 131 -17.84 4.15 -16.27
C GLY A 131 -18.36 5.50 -15.78
N GLY A 132 -17.59 6.21 -14.94
CA GLY A 132 -17.99 7.45 -14.28
C GLY A 132 -19.16 7.28 -13.31
N ARG A 133 -19.28 6.11 -12.69
CA ARG A 133 -20.18 5.86 -11.55
C ARG A 133 -19.54 6.30 -10.23
N ARG A 134 -18.21 6.35 -10.20
CA ARG A 134 -17.42 6.70 -9.02
C ARG A 134 -16.30 7.65 -9.41
N ARG A 135 -15.97 8.59 -8.53
CA ARG A 135 -14.77 9.43 -8.62
C ARG A 135 -13.82 9.13 -7.49
N LEU A 136 -12.53 9.25 -7.76
CA LEU A 136 -11.48 9.12 -6.74
C LEU A 136 -11.27 10.45 -6.02
N PRO A 137 -11.00 10.44 -4.72
CA PRO A 137 -10.63 11.63 -3.98
C PRO A 137 -9.26 12.16 -4.41
N ASN A 138 -9.15 13.50 -4.40
CA ASN A 138 -7.89 14.22 -4.51
C ASN A 138 -7.69 15.03 -3.21
N TRP A 139 -7.16 14.39 -2.18
CA TRP A 139 -6.97 15.01 -0.85
C TRP A 139 -5.79 15.98 -0.75
N ARG A 140 -5.19 16.36 -1.87
CA ARG A 140 -4.04 17.28 -1.88
C ARG A 140 -4.34 18.59 -1.19
N GLU A 141 -5.54 19.12 -1.35
CA GLU A 141 -5.93 20.38 -0.71
C GLU A 141 -5.99 20.26 0.81
N VAL A 142 -6.41 19.11 1.35
CA VAL A 142 -6.45 18.88 2.81
C VAL A 142 -5.03 18.76 3.39
N GLN A 143 -4.10 18.15 2.65
CA GLN A 143 -2.71 17.98 3.09
C GLN A 143 -1.93 19.31 3.07
N SER A 144 -2.16 20.19 2.08
CA SER A 144 -1.50 21.51 2.02
C SER A 144 -1.83 22.41 3.22
N HIS A 145 -3.06 22.32 3.74
CA HIS A 145 -3.49 23.11 4.90
C HIS A 145 -2.88 22.59 6.22
N ALA A 146 -2.55 21.31 6.31
CA ALA A 146 -1.95 20.71 7.51
C ALA A 146 -0.46 21.04 7.69
N HIS A 147 0.26 21.39 6.62
CA HIS A 147 1.67 21.82 6.67
C HIS A 147 1.84 23.36 6.80
N SER A 148 0.74 24.11 6.83
CA SER A 148 0.72 25.57 6.98
C SER A 148 0.31 26.04 8.38
N LEU A 149 0.18 25.10 9.32
CA LEU A 149 -0.12 25.30 10.75
C LEU A 149 1.04 24.75 11.57
#